data_AF-I3NFQ8-F1
#
_entry.id   AF-I3NFQ8-F1
#
_cell.length_a   1.000
_cell.length_b   1.000
_cell.length_c   1.000
_cell.angle_alpha   90.00
_cell.angle_beta   90.00
_cell.angle_gamma   90.00
#
_symmetry.space_group_name_H-M   'P 1'
#
loop_
_entity.id
_entity.type
_entity.pdbx_description
1 polymer ?
#
loop_
_entity_poly.entity_id
_entity_poly.type
_entity_poly.pdbx_seq_one_letter_code
_entity_poly.pdbx_strand_id
1 'polypeptide(L)'
;LGLQDDRRLRQQIGSKLTSWLSQRPTAEELEQRNFLKPRNEQEEQEKKREIKRRLTRKLSQRPTVEELRERKILICFSDYVEVADAQDYDRRADKPQTRLTAADKAAIRKELNEFKSTEMEVHELSRHLTSSMTLTVKFLLSAMLSSKHKFIRRTISAGIYSLPHYDVNLLNCLF
;
A
#
# COMPACT_ATOMS: atom_id res chain seq x y z
N LEU A 1 -20.52 68.22 -15.36
CA LEU A 1 -20.39 67.14 -14.36
C LEU A 1 -20.41 65.74 -15.00
N GLY A 2 -21.36 65.40 -15.89
CA GLY A 2 -21.45 64.04 -16.48
C GLY A 2 -20.27 63.53 -17.34
N LEU A 3 -19.42 64.40 -17.90
CA LEU A 3 -18.24 63.97 -18.69
C LEU A 3 -17.12 63.35 -17.83
N GLN A 4 -17.01 63.78 -16.57
CA GLN A 4 -16.03 63.24 -15.64
C GLN A 4 -16.46 61.85 -15.12
N ASP A 5 -17.76 61.64 -14.99
CA ASP A 5 -18.35 60.37 -14.58
C ASP A 5 -18.24 59.29 -15.67
N ASP A 6 -18.46 59.64 -16.95
CA ASP A 6 -18.23 58.70 -18.07
C ASP A 6 -16.75 58.27 -18.18
N ARG A 7 -15.82 59.21 -17.98
CA ARG A 7 -14.38 58.91 -17.97
C ARG A 7 -13.99 57.99 -16.81
N ARG A 8 -14.56 58.19 -15.62
CA ARG A 8 -14.35 57.33 -14.45
C ARG A 8 -14.94 55.94 -14.66
N LEU A 9 -16.16 55.85 -15.21
CA LEU A 9 -16.82 54.58 -15.54
C LEU A 9 -15.99 53.78 -16.54
N ARG A 10 -15.49 54.42 -17.61
CA ARG A 10 -14.60 53.78 -18.60
C ARG A 10 -13.32 53.25 -17.96
N GLN A 11 -12.71 54.00 -17.04
CA GLN A 11 -11.52 53.54 -16.31
C GLN A 11 -11.83 52.33 -15.42
N GLN A 12 -12.97 52.34 -14.70
CA GLN A 12 -13.40 51.20 -13.89
C GLN A 12 -13.69 49.96 -14.74
N ILE A 13 -14.38 50.11 -15.87
CA ILE A 13 -14.63 49.02 -16.82
C ILE A 13 -13.30 48.49 -17.36
N GLY A 14 -12.38 49.37 -17.76
CA GLY A 14 -11.05 49.00 -18.24
C GLY A 14 -10.27 48.18 -17.21
N SER A 15 -10.23 48.63 -15.95
CA SER A 15 -9.52 47.92 -14.87
C SER A 15 -10.09 46.52 -14.60
N LYS A 16 -11.43 46.38 -14.59
CA LYS A 16 -12.10 45.08 -14.44
C LYS A 16 -11.83 44.16 -15.62
N LEU A 17 -11.88 44.70 -16.84
CA LEU A 17 -11.63 43.94 -18.06
C LEU A 17 -10.20 43.40 -18.08
N THR A 18 -9.19 44.21 -17.73
CA THR A 18 -7.80 43.76 -17.62
C THR A 18 -7.66 42.62 -16.60
N SER A 19 -8.31 42.73 -15.44
CA SER A 19 -8.31 41.66 -14.43
C SER A 19 -8.90 40.35 -14.97
N TRP A 20 -10.06 40.40 -15.63
CA TRP A 20 -10.71 39.19 -16.18
C TRP A 20 -9.92 38.58 -17.34
N LEU A 21 -9.33 39.40 -18.21
CA LEU A 21 -8.51 38.91 -19.31
C LEU A 21 -7.22 38.24 -18.80
N SER A 22 -6.64 38.73 -17.69
CA SER A 22 -5.45 38.11 -17.08
C SER A 22 -5.74 36.72 -16.48
N GLN A 23 -6.97 36.47 -16.04
CA GLN A 23 -7.41 35.21 -15.42
C GLN A 23 -8.23 34.36 -16.39
N ARG A 24 -8.19 34.66 -17.69
CA ARG A 24 -9.04 34.00 -18.68
C ARG A 24 -8.63 32.52 -18.79
N PRO A 25 -9.54 31.56 -18.50
CA PRO A 25 -9.26 30.14 -18.66
C PRO A 25 -9.00 29.77 -20.12
N THR A 26 -8.24 28.71 -20.32
CA THR A 26 -8.01 28.17 -21.67
C THR A 26 -9.26 27.44 -22.18
N ALA A 27 -9.36 27.26 -23.51
CA ALA A 27 -10.49 26.54 -24.10
C ALA A 27 -10.57 25.08 -23.61
N GLU A 28 -9.43 24.43 -23.43
CA GLU A 28 -9.35 23.04 -22.94
C GLU A 28 -9.86 22.91 -21.49
N GLU A 29 -9.51 23.84 -20.60
CA GLU A 29 -10.04 23.86 -19.22
C GLU A 29 -11.56 24.03 -19.18
N LEU A 30 -12.11 24.82 -20.10
CA LEU A 30 -13.56 25.00 -20.23
C LEU A 30 -14.24 23.75 -20.79
N GLU A 31 -13.59 23.01 -21.70
CA GLU A 31 -14.07 21.70 -22.19
C GLU A 31 -14.06 20.64 -21.09
N GLN A 32 -12.99 20.56 -20.28
CA GLN A 32 -12.89 19.64 -19.14
C GLN A 32 -14.00 19.89 -18.10
N ARG A 33 -14.34 21.16 -17.88
CA ARG A 33 -15.45 21.57 -16.99
C ARG A 33 -16.82 21.47 -17.66
N ASN A 34 -16.89 21.01 -18.91
CA ASN A 34 -18.11 20.89 -19.73
C ASN A 34 -18.83 22.23 -19.98
N PHE A 35 -18.14 23.37 -19.88
CA PHE A 35 -18.67 24.67 -20.31
C PHE A 35 -18.63 24.82 -21.83
N LEU A 36 -17.59 24.30 -22.48
CA LEU A 36 -17.51 24.17 -23.93
C LEU A 36 -17.73 22.71 -24.31
N LYS A 37 -18.50 22.47 -25.38
CA LYS A 37 -18.64 21.13 -25.95
C LYS A 37 -17.55 20.88 -26.98
N PRO A 38 -17.02 19.65 -27.06
CA PRO A 38 -16.11 19.28 -28.14
C PRO A 38 -16.84 19.41 -29.49
N ARG A 39 -16.10 19.84 -30.51
CA ARG A 39 -16.64 20.25 -31.82
C ARG A 39 -17.33 19.13 -32.62
N ASN A 40 -17.19 17.87 -32.20
CA ASN A 40 -17.66 16.71 -32.94
C ASN A 40 -18.94 16.10 -32.35
N GLU A 41 -20.10 16.57 -32.83
CA GLU A 41 -21.42 16.10 -32.36
C GLU A 41 -21.68 14.62 -32.67
N GLN A 42 -21.12 14.10 -33.77
CA GLN A 42 -21.29 12.70 -34.16
C GLN A 42 -20.64 11.75 -33.14
N GLU A 43 -19.44 12.08 -32.68
CA GLU A 43 -18.72 11.31 -31.66
C GLU A 43 -19.46 11.33 -30.31
N GLU A 44 -20.05 12.47 -29.93
CA GLU A 44 -20.89 12.55 -28.72
C GLU A 44 -22.13 11.66 -28.82
N GLN A 45 -22.78 11.63 -29.99
CA GLN A 45 -23.93 10.77 -30.24
C GLN A 45 -23.55 9.29 -30.20
N GLU A 46 -22.41 8.92 -30.78
CA GLU A 46 -21.90 7.55 -30.73
C GLU A 46 -21.57 7.12 -29.29
N LYS A 47 -20.87 7.96 -28.52
CA LYS A 47 -20.61 7.73 -27.09
C LYS A 47 -21.91 7.55 -26.30
N LYS A 48 -22.92 8.39 -26.55
CA LYS A 48 -24.25 8.25 -25.92
C LYS A 48 -24.93 6.94 -26.29
N ARG A 49 -24.88 6.54 -27.57
CA ARG A 49 -25.44 5.26 -28.04
C ARG A 49 -24.72 4.07 -27.40
N GLU A 50 -23.40 4.12 -27.32
CA GLU A 50 -22.60 3.08 -26.68
C GLU A 50 -22.90 2.97 -25.18
N ILE A 51 -22.94 4.10 -24.46
CA ILE A 51 -23.27 4.14 -23.04
C ILE A 51 -24.67 3.55 -22.80
N LYS A 52 -25.66 3.94 -23.62
CA LYS A 52 -27.02 3.39 -23.55
C LYS A 52 -27.01 1.88 -23.77
N ARG A 53 -26.38 1.41 -24.86
CA ARG A 53 -26.26 -0.03 -25.18
C ARG A 53 -25.63 -0.81 -24.03
N ARG A 54 -24.52 -0.31 -23.48
CA ARG A 54 -23.78 -0.94 -22.37
C ARG A 54 -24.64 -0.98 -21.11
N LEU A 55 -25.33 0.11 -20.79
CA LEU A 55 -26.21 0.19 -19.64
C LEU A 55 -27.37 -0.80 -19.75
N THR A 56 -28.06 -0.85 -20.89
CA THR A 56 -29.16 -1.79 -21.13
C THR A 56 -28.72 -3.23 -20.90
N ARG A 57 -27.56 -3.63 -21.44
CA ARG A 57 -26.99 -4.97 -21.22
C ARG A 57 -26.68 -5.26 -19.75
N LYS A 58 -26.13 -4.28 -19.01
CA LYS A 58 -25.84 -4.44 -17.57
C LYS A 58 -27.11 -4.57 -16.74
N LEU A 59 -28.15 -3.80 -17.07
CA LEU A 59 -29.43 -3.85 -16.36
C LEU A 59 -30.19 -5.14 -16.64
N SER A 60 -30.12 -5.69 -17.86
CA SER A 60 -30.78 -6.95 -18.20
C SER A 60 -30.13 -8.17 -17.54
N GLN A 61 -28.85 -8.09 -17.19
CA GLN A 61 -28.09 -9.16 -16.51
C GLN A 61 -27.92 -8.88 -15.01
N ARG A 62 -28.81 -8.07 -14.44
CA ARG A 62 -28.75 -7.73 -13.02
C ARG A 62 -29.16 -8.96 -12.19
N PRO A 63 -28.31 -9.46 -11.28
CA PRO A 63 -28.65 -10.59 -10.43
C PRO A 63 -29.79 -10.24 -9.47
N THR A 64 -30.54 -11.24 -9.04
CA THR A 64 -31.61 -11.09 -8.02
C THR A 64 -31.02 -10.89 -6.62
N VAL A 65 -31.85 -10.44 -5.68
CA VAL A 65 -31.42 -10.24 -4.28
C VAL A 65 -31.12 -11.59 -3.63
N GLU A 66 -31.88 -12.61 -3.98
CA GLU A 66 -31.74 -13.99 -3.52
C GLU A 66 -30.38 -14.56 -3.95
N GLU A 67 -29.99 -14.41 -5.22
CA GLU A 67 -28.69 -14.85 -5.72
C GLU A 67 -27.51 -14.16 -5.00
N LEU A 68 -27.65 -12.88 -4.67
CA LEU A 68 -26.62 -12.14 -3.94
C LEU A 68 -26.50 -12.58 -2.48
N ARG A 69 -27.59 -13.05 -1.87
CA ARG A 69 -27.59 -13.67 -0.52
C ARG A 69 -26.95 -15.05 -0.56
N GLU A 70 -27.27 -15.88 -1.57
CA GLU A 70 -26.63 -17.20 -1.78
C GLU A 70 -25.12 -17.09 -1.99
N ARG A 71 -24.68 -16.09 -2.78
CA ARG A 71 -23.26 -15.78 -2.99
C ARG A 71 -22.59 -15.11 -1.78
N LYS A 72 -23.33 -14.88 -0.68
CA LYS A 72 -22.84 -14.20 0.53
C LYS A 72 -22.23 -12.82 0.23
N ILE A 73 -22.75 -12.13 -0.78
CA ILE A 73 -22.37 -10.74 -1.10
C ILE A 73 -23.20 -9.78 -0.24
N LEU A 74 -24.50 -10.08 -0.09
CA LEU A 74 -25.38 -9.39 0.85
C LEU A 74 -25.43 -10.19 2.16
N ILE A 75 -24.32 -10.25 2.90
CA ILE A 75 -24.35 -10.75 4.29
C ILE A 75 -24.97 -9.66 5.15
N CYS A 76 -26.13 -9.94 5.75
CA CYS A 76 -26.66 -9.11 6.82
C CYS A 76 -25.89 -9.47 8.09
N PHE A 77 -25.04 -8.57 8.56
CA PHE A 77 -24.56 -8.63 9.94
C PHE A 77 -25.69 -8.19 10.86
N SER A 78 -25.86 -8.83 12.01
CA SER A 78 -26.79 -8.30 13.00
C SER A 78 -26.24 -6.98 13.52
N ASP A 79 -27.05 -5.92 13.45
CA ASP A 79 -26.69 -4.62 14.02
C ASP A 79 -26.61 -4.66 15.56
N TYR A 80 -27.25 -5.68 16.14
CA TYR A 80 -27.22 -5.95 17.57
C TYR A 80 -26.04 -6.85 17.93
N VAL A 81 -25.24 -6.37 18.89
CA VAL A 81 -24.14 -7.11 19.52
C VAL A 81 -24.44 -7.19 21.02
N GLU A 82 -24.57 -8.39 21.54
CA GLU A 82 -24.73 -8.61 22.98
C GLU A 82 -23.42 -8.27 23.70
N VAL A 83 -23.50 -7.38 24.68
CA VAL A 83 -22.38 -7.01 25.55
C VAL A 83 -22.62 -7.66 26.90
N ALA A 84 -21.67 -8.50 27.31
CA ALA A 84 -21.63 -9.08 28.65
C ALA A 84 -20.41 -8.56 29.39
N ASP A 85 -20.53 -8.41 30.70
CA ASP A 85 -19.43 -7.96 31.54
C ASP A 85 -18.34 -9.04 31.60
N ALA A 86 -17.11 -8.62 31.34
CA ALA A 86 -15.95 -9.47 31.56
C ALA A 86 -15.64 -9.55 33.06
N GLN A 87 -15.09 -10.69 33.49
CA GLN A 87 -14.58 -10.85 34.86
C GLN A 87 -13.52 -9.78 35.17
N ASP A 88 -13.70 -9.07 36.30
CA ASP A 88 -12.81 -8.01 36.80
C ASP A 88 -11.79 -8.58 37.79
N TYR A 89 -10.75 -9.20 37.25
CA TYR A 89 -9.59 -9.66 38.02
C TYR A 89 -8.30 -9.23 37.34
N ASP A 90 -7.23 -9.16 38.12
CA ASP A 90 -5.93 -8.78 37.58
C ASP A 90 -5.36 -9.87 36.66
N ARG A 91 -5.29 -9.56 35.36
CA ARG A 91 -4.69 -10.43 34.32
C ARG A 91 -3.21 -10.12 34.07
N ARG A 92 -2.57 -9.28 34.90
CA ARG A 92 -1.15 -8.95 34.75
C ARG A 92 -0.31 -10.18 35.06
N ALA A 93 0.64 -10.46 34.16
CA ALA A 93 1.67 -11.47 34.33
C ALA A 93 3.02 -10.85 33.96
N ASP A 94 4.10 -11.29 34.63
CA ASP A 94 5.45 -10.93 34.22
C ASP A 94 5.71 -11.45 32.79
N LYS A 95 6.52 -10.71 32.03
CA LYS A 95 6.87 -11.04 30.63
C LYS A 95 8.35 -11.38 30.57
N PRO A 96 8.78 -12.56 31.04
CA PRO A 96 10.21 -12.89 31.16
C PRO A 96 10.95 -12.76 29.81
N GLN A 97 10.28 -12.94 28.68
CA GLN A 97 10.86 -12.76 27.36
C GLN A 97 11.40 -11.34 27.06
N THR A 98 11.00 -10.31 27.82
CA THR A 98 11.49 -8.94 27.61
C THR A 98 12.89 -8.71 28.21
N ARG A 99 13.34 -9.57 29.13
CA ARG A 99 14.65 -9.48 29.79
C ARG A 99 15.71 -10.42 29.19
N LEU A 100 15.42 -11.08 28.07
CA LEU A 100 16.34 -12.00 27.40
C LEU A 100 17.55 -11.27 26.80
N THR A 101 18.75 -11.65 27.20
CA THR A 101 20.00 -11.13 26.62
C THR A 101 20.27 -11.77 25.24
N ALA A 102 21.18 -11.18 24.46
CA ALA A 102 21.62 -11.75 23.18
C ALA A 102 22.22 -13.16 23.35
N ALA A 103 22.92 -13.39 24.47
CA ALA A 103 23.47 -14.69 24.83
C ALA A 103 22.36 -15.72 25.12
N ASP A 104 21.34 -15.33 25.89
CA ASP A 104 20.21 -16.21 26.21
C ASP A 104 19.45 -16.61 24.93
N LYS A 105 19.22 -15.64 24.03
CA LYS A 105 18.59 -15.91 22.73
C LYS A 105 19.43 -16.85 21.88
N ALA A 106 20.77 -16.73 21.91
CA ALA A 106 21.66 -17.62 21.19
C ALA A 106 21.62 -19.06 21.75
N ALA A 107 21.61 -19.20 23.08
CA ALA A 107 21.46 -20.48 23.76
C ALA A 107 20.12 -21.15 23.41
N ILE A 108 19.01 -20.40 23.51
CA ILE A 108 17.66 -20.88 23.16
C ILE A 108 17.60 -21.31 21.69
N ARG A 109 18.21 -20.56 20.76
CA ARG A 109 18.27 -20.96 19.35
C ARG A 109 19.01 -22.29 19.15
N LYS A 110 20.11 -22.50 19.87
CA LYS A 110 20.90 -23.75 19.79
C LYS A 110 20.07 -24.92 20.32
N GLU A 111 19.50 -24.77 21.51
CA GLU A 111 18.67 -25.78 22.17
C GLU A 111 17.45 -26.16 21.31
N LEU A 112 16.73 -25.17 20.76
CA LEU A 112 15.58 -25.42 19.90
C LEU A 112 15.95 -26.09 18.58
N ASN A 113 17.11 -25.78 17.99
CA ASN A 113 17.55 -26.44 16.75
C ASN A 113 17.92 -27.91 17.02
N GLU A 114 18.58 -28.18 18.14
CA GLU A 114 18.92 -29.53 18.57
C GLU A 114 17.64 -30.34 18.79
N PHE A 115 16.73 -29.86 19.65
CA PHE A 115 15.43 -30.49 19.93
C PHE A 115 14.63 -30.79 18.66
N LYS A 116 14.51 -29.82 17.74
CA LYS A 116 13.74 -29.97 16.49
C LYS A 116 14.33 -30.98 15.52
N SER A 117 15.65 -31.22 15.59
CA SER A 117 16.35 -32.15 14.69
C SER A 117 16.43 -33.57 15.23
N THR A 118 16.45 -33.75 16.55
CA THR A 118 16.73 -35.05 17.17
C THR A 118 15.52 -35.64 17.91
N GLU A 119 14.71 -34.82 18.57
CA GLU A 119 13.67 -35.28 19.50
C GLU A 119 12.25 -35.01 19.01
N MET A 120 12.04 -33.91 18.30
CA MET A 120 10.70 -33.54 17.81
C MET A 120 10.25 -34.44 16.66
N GLU A 121 9.25 -35.28 16.91
CA GLU A 121 8.67 -36.13 15.87
C GLU A 121 7.91 -35.28 14.84
N VAL A 122 8.31 -35.40 13.58
CA VAL A 122 7.67 -34.74 12.45
C VAL A 122 7.52 -35.73 11.31
N HIS A 123 6.31 -35.80 10.77
CA HIS A 123 6.01 -36.61 9.61
C HIS A 123 6.96 -36.29 8.45
N GLU A 124 7.47 -37.31 7.76
CA GLU A 124 8.50 -37.18 6.71
C GLU A 124 8.15 -36.11 5.66
N LEU A 125 6.90 -36.08 5.18
CA LEU A 125 6.43 -35.10 4.20
C LEU A 125 6.38 -33.66 4.74
N SER A 126 6.26 -33.47 6.05
CA SER A 126 6.12 -32.15 6.69
C SER A 126 7.44 -31.64 7.27
N ARG A 127 8.54 -32.41 7.20
CA ARG A 127 9.85 -32.01 7.75
C ARG A 127 10.34 -30.67 7.21
N HIS A 128 10.01 -30.33 5.98
CA HIS A 128 10.37 -29.03 5.37
C HIS A 128 9.68 -27.82 6.03
N LEU A 129 8.62 -28.03 6.82
CA LEU A 129 7.93 -26.99 7.59
C LEU A 129 8.59 -26.74 8.95
N THR A 130 9.55 -27.58 9.36
CA THR A 130 10.28 -27.36 10.61
C THR A 130 11.11 -26.08 10.51
N SER A 131 10.72 -25.08 11.29
CA SER A 131 11.42 -23.80 11.35
C SER A 131 12.73 -23.97 12.12
N SER A 132 13.84 -24.09 11.39
CA SER A 132 15.19 -24.04 11.94
C SER A 132 15.64 -22.60 12.13
N MET A 133 16.12 -22.28 13.33
CA MET A 133 16.51 -20.94 13.76
C MET A 133 18.02 -20.72 13.56
N THR A 134 18.54 -21.05 12.39
CA THR A 134 19.96 -20.84 12.06
C THR A 134 20.18 -19.44 11.50
N LEU A 135 21.18 -18.74 12.04
CA LEU A 135 21.63 -17.46 11.50
C LEU A 135 22.29 -17.71 10.13
N THR A 136 21.52 -17.49 9.06
CA THR A 136 21.99 -17.09 7.72
C THR A 136 23.28 -17.71 7.18
N VAL A 137 23.38 -19.04 7.13
CA VAL A 137 24.27 -19.68 6.13
C VAL A 137 23.59 -19.66 4.76
N LYS A 138 22.26 -19.86 4.68
CA LYS A 138 21.50 -19.80 3.41
C LYS A 138 21.57 -18.44 2.70
N PHE A 139 21.57 -17.33 3.43
CA PHE A 139 21.63 -15.98 2.85
C PHE A 139 23.04 -15.65 2.34
N LEU A 140 24.09 -16.02 3.09
CA LEU A 140 25.49 -15.84 2.70
C LEU A 140 25.92 -16.80 1.58
N LEU A 141 25.49 -18.06 1.59
CA LEU A 141 25.76 -19.00 0.49
C LEU A 141 25.03 -18.56 -0.79
N SER A 142 23.75 -18.16 -0.70
CA SER A 142 22.99 -17.67 -1.86
C SER A 142 23.63 -16.40 -2.48
N ALA A 143 24.14 -15.49 -1.66
CA ALA A 143 24.87 -14.30 -2.10
C ALA A 143 26.25 -14.63 -2.71
N MET A 144 26.98 -15.60 -2.15
CA MET A 144 28.31 -16.03 -2.63
C MET A 144 28.25 -16.85 -3.94
N LEU A 145 27.15 -17.56 -4.18
CA LEU A 145 26.93 -18.39 -5.38
C LEU A 145 26.19 -17.68 -6.53
N SER A 146 25.73 -16.44 -6.34
CA SER A 146 25.08 -15.66 -7.41
C SER A 146 26.13 -14.95 -8.29
N SER A 147 26.23 -15.37 -9.57
CA SER A 147 27.19 -14.87 -10.57
C SER A 147 27.14 -13.36 -10.90
N LYS A 148 26.27 -12.57 -10.25
CA LYS A 148 26.02 -11.18 -10.64
C LYS A 148 26.89 -10.12 -9.96
N HIS A 149 27.71 -10.45 -8.96
CA HIS A 149 28.50 -9.46 -8.23
C HIS A 149 30.02 -9.67 -8.34
N LYS A 150 30.57 -9.46 -9.54
CA LYS A 150 32.03 -9.42 -9.80
C LYS A 150 32.73 -8.29 -9.00
N PHE A 151 31.97 -7.30 -8.56
CA PHE A 151 32.43 -6.14 -7.79
C PHE A 151 32.92 -6.50 -6.39
N ILE A 152 32.25 -7.42 -5.68
CA ILE A 152 32.59 -7.76 -4.28
C ILE A 152 33.86 -8.63 -4.21
N ARG A 153 34.13 -9.44 -5.23
CA ARG A 153 35.35 -10.28 -5.29
C ARG A 153 36.65 -9.46 -5.37
N ARG A 154 36.62 -8.24 -5.94
CA ARG A 154 37.81 -7.38 -6.07
C ARG A 154 38.13 -6.62 -4.80
N THR A 155 37.13 -6.25 -4.01
CA THR A 155 37.34 -5.46 -2.78
C THR A 155 37.93 -6.30 -1.65
N ILE A 156 37.60 -7.60 -1.60
CA ILE A 156 38.12 -8.52 -0.58
C ILE A 156 39.59 -8.91 -0.84
N SER A 157 40.04 -8.97 -2.10
CA SER A 157 41.45 -9.29 -2.40
C SER A 157 42.42 -8.11 -2.20
N ALA A 158 41.91 -6.90 -1.98
CA ALA A 158 42.72 -5.68 -1.89
C ALA A 158 42.91 -5.15 -0.45
N GLY A 159 42.35 -5.82 0.57
CA GLY A 159 42.64 -5.48 1.98
C GLY A 159 42.21 -4.08 2.44
N ILE A 160 41.33 -3.38 1.71
CA ILE A 160 40.81 -2.07 2.11
C ILE A 160 39.45 -2.25 2.77
N TYR A 161 39.43 -2.29 4.10
CA TYR A 161 38.20 -2.23 4.88
C TYR A 161 37.71 -0.78 4.97
N SER A 162 36.89 -0.38 4.01
CA SER A 162 35.98 0.76 4.17
C SER A 162 34.63 0.40 3.56
N LEU A 163 33.80 -0.29 4.35
CA LEU A 163 32.38 -0.48 4.04
C LEU A 163 31.63 0.84 4.28
N PRO A 164 30.72 1.25 3.38
CA PRO A 164 29.93 2.45 3.59
C PRO A 164 29.04 2.29 4.82
N HIS A 165 28.83 3.41 5.52
CA HIS A 165 28.02 3.54 6.73
C HIS A 165 26.60 2.98 6.49
N TYR A 166 26.38 1.73 6.88
CA TYR A 166 25.03 1.15 6.97
C TYR A 166 24.46 1.51 8.34
N ASP A 167 23.25 2.03 8.32
CA ASP A 167 22.45 2.45 9.46
C ASP A 167 22.46 1.37 10.56
N VAL A 168 23.05 1.70 11.71
CA VAL A 168 23.34 0.83 12.87
C VAL A 168 22.09 0.18 13.48
N ASN A 169 20.89 0.56 13.03
CA ASN A 169 19.63 0.02 13.50
C ASN A 169 19.26 -1.35 12.89
N LEU A 170 19.89 -1.80 11.80
CA LEU A 170 19.62 -3.13 11.24
C LEU A 170 20.47 -4.24 11.90
N LEU A 171 21.53 -3.89 12.64
CA LEU A 171 22.39 -4.84 13.33
C LEU A 171 21.77 -5.35 14.65
N ASN A 172 20.89 -4.57 15.27
CA ASN A 172 20.19 -4.95 16.52
C ASN A 172 19.10 -6.02 16.32
N CYS A 173 18.77 -6.38 15.08
CA CYS A 173 17.92 -7.54 14.78
C CYS A 173 18.70 -8.85 14.63
N LEU A 174 20.05 -8.81 14.65
CA LEU A 174 20.92 -9.97 14.49
C LEU A 174 21.72 -10.34 15.76
N PHE A 175 21.49 -9.67 16.90
CA PHE A 175 22.03 -10.04 18.22
C PHE A 175 20.92 -10.27 19.25
#